data_AF-A0A4Y2ADF9-F1
#
_entry.id   AF-A0A4Y2ADF9-F1
#
_cell.length_a   1.000
_cell.length_b   1.000
_cell.length_c   1.000
_cell.angle_alpha   90.00
_cell.angle_beta   90.00
_cell.angle_gamma   90.00
#
_symmetry.space_group_name_H-M   'P 1'
#
loop_
_entity.id
_entity.type
_entity.pdbx_description
1 polymer ?
#
loop_
_entity_poly.entity_id
_entity_poly.type
_entity_poly.pdbx_seq_one_letter_code
_entity_poly.pdbx_strand_id
1 'polypeptide(L)'
;MKTLPKTDSRLRPDIRMLEQGDTEGAATEKNRLEEKQRDARKQRKKKKEIWKPMWFYQSKVPHIKNEIWLFNHKYWTGDFSESPDIF
;
A
#
# COMPACT_ATOMS: atom_id res chain seq x y z
N MET A 1 -2.01 23.00 0.06
CA MET A 1 -2.64 21.87 0.77
C MET A 1 -1.70 20.68 0.70
N LYS A 2 -1.43 20.00 1.82
CA LYS A 2 -0.57 18.81 1.84
C LYS A 2 -1.44 17.62 1.40
N THR A 3 -1.33 17.23 0.13
CA THR A 3 -2.07 16.10 -0.44
C THR A 3 -1.56 14.80 0.17
N LEU A 4 -2.40 13.78 0.26
CA LEU A 4 -2.05 12.46 0.78
C LEU A 4 -1.95 11.47 -0.37
N PRO A 5 -1.05 10.48 -0.31
CA PRO A 5 -1.08 9.41 -1.29
C PRO A 5 -2.39 8.63 -1.18
N LYS A 6 -2.87 8.09 -2.29
CA LYS A 6 -4.07 7.23 -2.34
C LYS A 6 -3.95 5.99 -1.45
N THR A 7 -2.72 5.61 -1.11
CA THR A 7 -2.39 4.48 -0.23
C THR A 7 -2.38 4.81 1.26
N ASP A 8 -2.65 6.06 1.66
CA ASP A 8 -2.64 6.44 3.08
C ASP A 8 -3.76 5.73 3.85
N SER A 9 -3.44 5.14 5.02
CA SER A 9 -4.38 4.32 5.78
C SER A 9 -5.63 5.08 6.24
N ARG A 10 -5.60 6.41 6.36
CA ARG A 10 -6.78 7.21 6.70
C ARG A 10 -7.83 7.23 5.58
N LEU A 11 -7.45 6.81 4.38
CA LEU A 11 -8.36 6.67 3.24
C LEU A 11 -8.94 5.25 3.13
N ARG A 12 -8.54 4.33 4.01
CA ARG A 12 -8.92 2.92 3.96
C ARG A 12 -10.39 2.73 4.37
N PRO A 13 -11.30 2.34 3.46
CA PRO A 13 -12.74 2.48 3.66
C PRO A 13 -13.34 1.50 4.67
N ASP A 14 -12.84 0.25 4.74
CA ASP A 14 -13.26 -0.74 5.74
C ASP A 14 -12.98 -0.27 7.17
N ILE A 15 -11.84 0.38 7.40
CA ILE A 15 -11.48 0.95 8.70
C ILE A 15 -12.36 2.16 9.03
N ARG A 16 -12.63 3.05 8.05
CA ARG A 16 -13.48 4.22 8.28
C ARG A 16 -14.93 3.85 8.63
N MET A 17 -15.50 2.84 7.98
CA MET A 17 -16.83 2.33 8.30
C MET A 17 -16.86 1.77 9.72
N LEU A 18 -15.83 1.02 10.11
CA LEU A 18 -15.70 0.48 11.46
C LEU A 18 -15.59 1.60 12.52
N GLU A 19 -14.81 2.64 12.26
CA GLU A 19 -14.70 3.84 13.13
C GLU A 19 -16.05 4.57 13.30
N GLN A 20 -16.94 4.48 12.31
CA GLN A 20 -18.29 5.06 12.33
C GLN A 20 -19.33 4.13 12.97
N GLY A 21 -18.94 2.92 13.37
CA GLY A 21 -19.83 1.92 13.95
C GLY A 21 -20.59 1.06 12.93
N ASP A 22 -20.34 1.24 11.63
CA ASP A 22 -20.91 0.41 10.57
C ASP A 22 -20.10 -0.88 10.40
N THR A 23 -20.41 -1.87 11.24
CA THR A 23 -19.69 -3.15 11.27
C THR A 23 -19.98 -4.02 10.05
N GLU A 24 -21.20 -3.99 9.51
CA GLU A 24 -21.61 -4.77 8.33
C GLU A 24 -20.99 -4.20 7.05
N GLY A 25 -21.02 -2.87 6.88
CA GLY A 25 -20.34 -2.19 5.79
C GLY A 25 -18.84 -2.43 5.82
N ALA A 26 -18.21 -2.33 7.00
CA ALA A 26 -16.79 -2.60 7.17
C ALA A 26 -16.40 -4.03 6.75
N ALA A 27 -17.21 -5.04 7.11
CA ALA A 27 -16.96 -6.42 6.73
C ALA A 27 -17.08 -6.64 5.21
N THR A 28 -18.10 -6.04 4.59
CA THR A 28 -18.29 -6.08 3.13
C THR A 28 -17.11 -5.43 2.40
N GLU A 29 -16.69 -4.27 2.86
CA GLU A 29 -15.62 -3.51 2.23
C GLU A 29 -14.26 -4.18 2.42
N LYS A 30 -14.02 -4.80 3.59
CA LYS A 30 -12.83 -5.62 3.83
C LYS A 30 -12.73 -6.75 2.81
N ASN A 31 -13.82 -7.49 2.59
CA ASN A 31 -13.83 -8.58 1.61
C ASN A 31 -13.50 -8.08 0.20
N ARG A 32 -14.12 -6.96 -0.23
CA ARG A 32 -13.84 -6.34 -1.54
C ARG A 32 -12.37 -5.97 -1.70
N LEU A 33 -11.75 -5.38 -0.68
CA LEU A 33 -10.33 -4.99 -0.70
C LEU A 33 -9.40 -6.21 -0.75
N GLU A 34 -9.66 -7.23 0.06
CA GLU A 34 -8.85 -8.45 0.07
C GLU A 34 -8.93 -9.20 -1.27
N GLU A 35 -10.11 -9.24 -1.90
CA GLU A 35 -10.30 -9.80 -3.24
C GLU A 35 -9.56 -8.99 -4.31
N LYS A 36 -9.70 -7.65 -4.32
CA LYS A 36 -8.94 -6.75 -5.22
C LYS A 36 -7.44 -6.99 -5.11
N GLN A 37 -6.91 -7.11 -3.88
CA GLN A 37 -5.48 -7.37 -3.64
C GLN A 37 -5.06 -8.77 -4.10
N ARG A 38 -5.89 -9.79 -3.85
CA ARG A 38 -5.64 -11.17 -4.27
C ARG A 38 -5.57 -11.27 -5.80
N ASP A 39 -6.47 -10.61 -6.51
CA ASP A 39 -6.48 -10.62 -7.96
C ASP A 39 -5.34 -9.79 -8.55
N ALA A 40 -5.01 -8.63 -7.99
CA ALA A 40 -3.81 -7.88 -8.37
C ALA A 40 -2.54 -8.72 -8.24
N ARG A 41 -2.41 -9.51 -7.15
CA ARG A 41 -1.29 -10.45 -6.96
C ARG A 41 -1.28 -11.55 -8.02
N LYS A 42 -2.43 -12.16 -8.34
CA LYS A 42 -2.53 -13.17 -9.40
C LYS A 42 -2.11 -12.60 -10.76
N GLN A 43 -2.56 -11.40 -11.11
CA GLN A 43 -2.23 -10.75 -12.38
C GLN A 43 -0.74 -10.44 -12.49
N ARG A 44 -0.10 -9.87 -11.45
CA ARG A 44 1.35 -9.65 -11.43
C ARG A 44 2.13 -10.95 -11.60
N LYS A 45 1.72 -12.03 -10.92
CA LYS A 45 2.33 -13.36 -11.07
C LYS A 45 2.22 -13.88 -12.52
N LYS A 46 1.05 -13.74 -13.15
CA LYS A 46 0.83 -14.13 -14.55
C LYS A 46 1.75 -13.36 -15.51
N LYS A 47 1.94 -12.07 -15.26
CA LYS A 47 2.81 -11.20 -16.06
C LYS A 47 4.31 -11.32 -15.73
N LYS A 48 4.69 -12.13 -14.72
CA LYS A 48 6.05 -12.20 -14.17
C LYS A 48 6.60 -10.83 -13.73
N GLU A 49 5.71 -9.94 -13.32
CA GLU A 49 6.07 -8.61 -12.80
C GLU A 49 6.52 -8.73 -11.33
N ILE A 50 7.66 -8.15 -11.01
CA ILE A 50 8.17 -8.06 -9.64
C ILE A 50 7.57 -6.83 -8.98
N TRP A 51 6.86 -7.02 -7.87
CA TRP A 51 6.39 -5.90 -7.05
C TRP A 51 7.57 -5.16 -6.42
N LYS A 52 7.60 -3.83 -6.57
CA LYS A 52 8.59 -2.95 -5.96
C LYS A 52 7.88 -1.93 -5.06
N PRO A 53 8.20 -1.85 -3.76
CA PRO A 53 7.67 -0.80 -2.90
C PRO A 53 8.08 0.59 -3.39
N MET A 54 7.17 1.56 -3.27
CA MET A 54 7.41 2.92 -3.80
C MET A 54 8.34 3.76 -2.95
N TRP A 55 8.30 3.62 -1.63
CA TRP A 55 8.97 4.52 -0.69
C TRP A 55 10.26 3.95 -0.09
N PHE A 56 10.48 2.64 -0.26
CA PHE A 56 11.60 1.93 0.31
C PHE A 56 12.22 0.98 -0.72
N TYR A 57 13.51 0.69 -0.56
CA TYR A 57 14.24 -0.29 -1.35
C TYR A 57 15.12 -1.14 -0.44
N GLN A 58 15.37 -2.39 -0.84
CA GLN A 58 16.27 -3.27 -0.09
C GLN A 58 17.73 -2.92 -0.39
N SER A 59 18.57 -2.87 0.64
CA SER A 59 20.00 -2.63 0.53
C SER A 59 20.77 -3.41 1.60
N LYS A 60 22.03 -3.76 1.28
CA LYS A 60 22.99 -4.31 2.23
C LYS A 60 23.80 -3.15 2.82
N VAL A 61 23.76 -3.02 4.14
CA VAL A 61 24.52 -1.99 4.87
C VAL A 61 25.68 -2.65 5.61
N PRO A 62 26.88 -2.06 5.61
CA PRO A 62 27.99 -2.55 6.43
C PRO A 62 27.55 -2.78 7.88
N HIS A 63 28.03 -3.87 8.49
CA HIS A 63 27.73 -4.27 9.88
C HIS A 63 26.31 -4.80 10.15
N ILE A 64 25.42 -4.81 9.16
CA ILE A 64 24.12 -5.49 9.26
C ILE A 64 24.15 -6.75 8.40
N LYS A 65 23.98 -7.92 9.04
CA LYS A 65 24.05 -9.22 8.35
C LYS A 65 22.90 -9.43 7.36
N ASN A 66 21.76 -8.81 7.61
CA ASN A 66 20.54 -8.94 6.81
C ASN A 66 20.35 -7.74 5.88
N GLU A 67 19.64 -7.94 4.78
CA GLU A 67 19.16 -6.83 3.97
C GLU A 67 18.16 -5.99 4.77
N ILE A 68 18.26 -4.67 4.64
CA ILE A 68 17.35 -3.73 5.27
C ILE A 68 16.59 -2.91 4.22
N TRP A 69 15.43 -2.41 4.62
CA TRP A 69 14.65 -1.47 3.80
C TRP A 69 15.09 -0.04 4.09
N LEU A 70 15.72 0.60 3.11
CA LEU A 70 16.12 2.00 3.17
C LEU A 70 15.03 2.88 2.56
N PHE A 71 14.74 4.00 3.22
CA PHE A 71 13.84 5.03 2.70
C PHE A 71 14.49 5.71 1.49
N ASN A 72 13.72 5.96 0.42
CA ASN A 72 14.22 6.57 -0.81
C ASN A 72 14.04 8.09 -0.88
N HIS A 73 13.58 8.74 0.20
CA HIS A 73 13.36 10.19 0.30
C HIS A 73 12.28 10.79 -0.62
N LYS A 74 11.60 9.97 -1.44
CA LYS A 74 10.60 10.46 -2.41
C LYS A 74 9.24 10.78 -1.78
N TYR A 75 8.87 10.16 -0.65
CA TYR A 75 7.55 10.35 -0.06
C TYR A 75 7.26 11.83 0.26
N TRP A 76 8.24 12.54 0.82
CA TRP A 76 8.06 13.93 1.28
C TRP A 76 8.19 14.97 0.17
N THR A 77 8.51 14.57 -1.08
CA THR A 77 8.43 15.49 -2.23
C THR A 77 6.99 15.87 -2.54
N GLY A 78 6.02 15.07 -2.09
CA GLY A 78 4.59 15.29 -2.30
C GLY A 78 4.08 14.88 -3.68
N ASP A 79 4.94 14.30 -4.53
CA ASP A 79 4.52 13.73 -5.81
C ASP A 79 3.95 12.32 -5.59
N PHE A 80 2.62 12.22 -5.68
CA PHE A 80 1.87 10.97 -5.54
C PHE A 80 1.24 10.50 -6.85
N SER A 81 1.69 11.03 -8.00
CA SER A 81 1.16 10.67 -9.33
C SER A 81 1.20 9.16 -9.58
N GLU A 82 2.30 8.51 -9.20
CA GLU A 82 2.52 7.05 -9.32
C GLU A 82 1.93 6.23 -8.17
N SER A 83 1.20 6.86 -7.23
CA SER A 83 0.63 6.16 -6.07
C SER A 83 -0.49 5.20 -6.51
N PRO A 84 -0.39 3.90 -6.21
CA PRO A 84 -1.35 2.92 -6.68
C PRO A 84 -2.69 3.09 -5.97
N ASP A 85 -3.75 2.81 -6.71
CA ASP A 85 -5.10 2.68 -6.17
C ASP A 85 -5.28 1.28 -5.57
N ILE A 86 -5.25 1.20 -4.24
CA ILE A 86 -5.32 -0.05 -3.48
C ILE A 86 -6.59 -0.19 -2.63
N PHE A 87 -7.42 0.85 -2.58
CA PHE A 87 -8.68 0.85 -1.84
C PHE A 87 -9.89 0.66 -2.75
#